data_AF-A0A7K6HL13-F1
#
_entry.id   AF-A0A7K6HL13-F1
#
_cell.length_a   1.000
_cell.length_b   1.000
_cell.length_c   1.000
_cell.angle_alpha   90.00
_cell.angle_beta   90.00
_cell.angle_gamma   90.00
#
_symmetry.space_group_name_H-M   'P 1'
#
loop_
_entity.id
_entity.type
_entity.pdbx_description
1 polymer ?
#
loop_
_entity_poly.entity_id
_entity_poly.type
_entity_poly.pdbx_seq_one_letter_code
_entity_poly.pdbx_strand_id
1 'polypeptide(L)' 'MFMYQHSPRHGLKLIITSTTWSENLYENGYSEAKFELKRKGTSYALMTIKNVTPKDEATYFCAASGH' A
#
# COMPACT_ATOMS: atom_id res chain seq x y z
N MET A 1 1.42 -1.80 -9.25
CA MET A 1 2.26 -1.42 -8.09
C MET A 1 1.67 -2.07 -6.86
N PHE A 2 2.54 -2.47 -5.96
CA PHE A 2 2.22 -3.16 -4.73
C PHE A 2 2.81 -2.34 -3.58
N MET A 3 2.00 -2.11 -2.54
CA MET A 3 2.45 -1.43 -1.33
C MET A 3 2.46 -2.44 -0.19
N TYR A 4 3.58 -2.54 0.51
CA TYR A 4 3.79 -3.47 1.61
C TYR A 4 4.10 -2.73 2.90
N GLN A 5 3.67 -3.33 4.01
CA GLN A 5 4.02 -2.94 5.36
C GLN A 5 4.85 -4.06 6.00
N HIS A 6 6.04 -3.72 6.48
CA HIS A 6 6.88 -4.62 7.25
C HIS A 6 6.95 -4.14 8.70
N SER A 7 6.35 -4.90 9.60
CA SER A 7 6.42 -4.64 11.05
C SER A 7 7.14 -5.79 11.76
N PRO A 8 7.93 -5.53 12.83
CA PRO A 8 8.67 -6.58 13.53
C PRO A 8 7.80 -7.73 14.06
N ARG A 9 6.51 -7.45 14.36
CA ARG A 9 5.58 -8.42 14.93
C ARG A 9 4.84 -9.27 13.90
N HIS A 10 4.66 -8.76 12.68
CA HIS A 10 3.78 -9.38 11.69
C HIS A 10 4.46 -9.71 10.37
N GLY A 11 5.76 -9.43 10.24
CA GLY A 11 6.50 -9.63 9.01
C GLY A 11 6.04 -8.70 7.88
N LEU A 12 6.32 -9.11 6.65
CA LEU A 12 5.96 -8.37 5.44
C LEU A 12 4.53 -8.72 5.04
N LYS A 13 3.66 -7.70 4.95
CA LYS A 13 2.26 -7.83 4.52
C LYS A 13 1.99 -6.95 3.32
N LEU A 14 1.28 -7.49 2.35
CA LEU A 14 0.72 -6.71 1.25
C LEU A 14 -0.45 -5.88 1.80
N ILE A 15 -0.48 -4.60 1.47
CA ILE A 15 -1.55 -3.67 1.88
C ILE A 15 -2.50 -3.46 0.71
N ILE A 16 -1.93 -3.06 -0.43
CA ILE A 16 -2.68 -2.60 -1.61
C ILE A 16 -2.02 -3.09 -2.88
N THR A 17 -2.84 -3.62 -3.79
CA THR A 17 -2.48 -3.85 -5.19
C THR A 17 -3.18 -2.83 -6.08
N SER A 18 -2.41 -2.15 -6.94
CA SER A 18 -2.92 -1.14 -7.86
C SER A 18 -2.45 -1.40 -9.27
N THR A 19 -3.39 -1.52 -10.20
CA THR A 19 -3.11 -1.64 -11.63
C THR A 19 -3.49 -0.34 -12.35
N THR A 20 -3.10 -0.19 -13.61
CA THR A 20 -3.52 0.97 -14.42
C THR A 20 -4.97 0.91 -14.88
N TRP A 21 -5.59 -0.27 -14.83
CA TRP A 21 -6.86 -0.56 -15.49
C TRP A 21 -7.99 -0.90 -14.51
N SER A 22 -7.68 -1.05 -13.23
CA SER A 22 -8.62 -1.43 -12.19
C SER A 22 -8.52 -0.50 -10.99
N GLU A 23 -9.56 -0.53 -10.17
CA GLU A 23 -9.51 0.05 -8.83
C GLU A 23 -8.44 -0.63 -7.96
N ASN A 24 -8.08 0.05 -6.87
CA ASN A 24 -7.13 -0.46 -5.89
C ASN A 24 -7.75 -1.62 -5.12
N LEU A 25 -7.03 -2.74 -5.04
CA LEU A 25 -7.42 -3.89 -4.24
C LEU A 25 -6.74 -3.81 -2.87
N TYR A 26 -7.53 -3.80 -1.80
CA TYR A 26 -7.04 -3.80 -0.43
C TYR A 26 -7.05 -5.23 0.13
N GLU A 27 -5.96 -5.61 0.79
CA GLU A 27 -5.90 -6.88 1.52
C GLU A 27 -6.78 -6.84 2.78
N ASN A 28 -7.13 -8.01 3.30
CA ASN A 28 -8.02 -8.10 4.46
C ASN A 28 -7.45 -7.35 5.68
N GLY A 29 -8.28 -6.50 6.29
CA GLY A 29 -7.89 -5.62 7.40
C GLY A 29 -7.30 -4.27 6.99
N TYR A 30 -7.13 -4.03 5.68
CA TYR A 30 -6.73 -2.74 5.13
C TYR A 30 -7.90 -2.07 4.40
N SER A 31 -7.90 -0.74 4.35
CA SER A 31 -8.96 0.02 3.68
C SER A 31 -8.46 1.40 3.22
N GLU A 32 -9.15 1.96 2.24
CA GLU A 32 -8.88 3.31 1.71
C GLU A 32 -9.03 4.42 2.76
N ALA A 33 -9.89 4.21 3.76
CA ALA A 33 -10.07 5.15 4.86
C ALA A 33 -8.78 5.37 5.67
N LYS A 34 -7.90 4.36 5.71
CA LYS A 34 -6.61 4.41 6.41
C LYS A 34 -5.43 4.58 5.46
N PHE A 35 -5.43 3.85 4.35
CA PHE A 35 -4.35 3.84 3.37
C PHE A 35 -4.91 4.27 2.02
N GLU A 36 -4.82 5.55 1.68
CA GLU A 36 -5.26 6.03 0.37
C GLU A 36 -4.13 5.85 -0.64
N LEU A 37 -4.43 5.25 -1.80
CA LEU A 37 -3.44 5.05 -2.86
C LEU A 37 -3.87 5.78 -4.14
N LYS A 38 -3.05 6.74 -4.58
CA LYS A 38 -3.21 7.42 -5.86
C LYS A 38 -2.14 6.96 -6.84
N ARG A 39 -2.55 6.33 -7.92
CA ARG A 39 -1.66 5.90 -9.01
C ARG A 39 -1.77 6.85 -10.20
N LYS A 40 -0.64 7.20 -10.81
CA LYS A 40 -0.58 7.96 -12.06
C LYS A 40 0.26 7.19 -13.08
N GLY A 41 -0.42 6.54 -14.03
CA GLY A 41 0.23 5.73 -15.05
C GLY A 41 0.97 4.53 -14.48
N THR A 42 2.08 4.15 -15.11
CA THR A 42 2.84 2.94 -14.75
C THR A 42 3.92 3.18 -13.71
N SER A 43 4.50 4.39 -13.67
CA SER A 43 5.74 4.73 -12.96
C SER A 43 5.56 5.46 -11.64
N TYR A 44 4.36 5.96 -11.33
CA TYR A 44 4.12 6.72 -10.10
C TYR A 44 2.93 6.20 -9.31
N ALA A 45 3.14 5.98 -8.01
CA ALA A 45 2.06 5.84 -7.04
C ALA A 45 2.43 6.54 -5.73
N LEU A 46 1.45 7.21 -5.16
CA LEU A 46 1.51 7.92 -3.89
C LEU A 46 0.58 7.23 -2.91
N MET A 47 1.12 6.70 -1.82
CA MET A 47 0.33 6.17 -0.71
C MET A 47 0.31 7.20 0.43
N THR A 48 -0.89 7.59 0.85
CA THR A 48 -1.14 8.47 1.98
C THR A 48 -1.70 7.65 3.14
N ILE A 49 -1.00 7.64 4.26
CA ILE A 49 -1.48 7.01 5.50
C ILE A 49 -2.23 8.07 6.31
N LYS A 50 -3.53 7.89 6.47
CA LYS A 50 -4.43 8.81 7.19
C LYS A 50 -4.40 8.52 8.69
N ASN A 51 -4.62 9.54 9.51
CA ASN A 51 -4.76 9.41 10.97
C ASN A 51 -3.67 8.55 11.60
N VAL A 52 -2.39 8.89 11.36
CA VAL A 52 -1.23 8.09 11.79
C VAL A 52 -1.23 7.92 13.31
N THR A 53 -0.97 6.69 13.75
CA THR A 53 -0.89 6.27 15.15
C THR A 53 0.42 5.49 15.38
N PRO A 54 0.85 5.25 16.63
CA PRO A 54 2.02 4.42 16.90
C PRO A 54 1.94 2.99 16.34
N LYS A 55 0.74 2.47 16.04
CA LYS A 55 0.57 1.14 15.42
C LYS A 55 0.98 1.10 13.96
N ASP A 56 1.10 2.27 13.31
CA ASP A 56 1.50 2.39 11.91
C ASP A 56 3.03 2.46 11.77
N GLU A 57 3.79 2.44 12.87
CA GLU A 57 5.24 2.38 12.81
C GLU A 57 5.70 1.07 12.17
N ALA A 58 6.24 1.19 10.95
CA ALA A 58 6.67 0.07 10.13
C ALA A 58 7.59 0.57 9.02
N THR A 59 8.32 -0.36 8.39
CA THR A 59 9.00 -0.08 7.12
C THR A 59 8.01 -0.33 5.98
N TYR A 60 7.82 0.67 5.12
CA TYR A 60 6.92 0.56 3.97
C TYR A 60 7.71 0.35 2.69
N PHE A 61 7.33 -0.65 1.90
CA PHE A 61 7.97 -0.96 0.63
C PHE A 61 7.00 -0.76 -0.53
N CYS A 62 7.51 -0.18 -1.62
CA CYS A 62 6.82 -0.13 -2.90
C CYS A 62 7.49 -1.10 -3.87
N ALA A 63 6.69 -1.88 -4.59
CA ALA A 63 7.16 -2.71 -5.68
C ALA A 63 6.36 -2.44 -6.97
N ALA A 64 7.04 -2.48 -8.10
CA ALA A 64 6.42 -2.46 -9.42
C ALA A 64 6.66 -3.81 -10.11
N SER A 65 5.63 -4.34 -10.76
CA SER A 65 5.83 -5.42 -11.74
C SER A 65 6.20 -4.77 -13.06
N GLY A 66 7.28 -5.23 -13.68
CA GLY A 66 7.77 -4.77 -15.00
C GLY A 66 7.46 -5.74 -16.13
N HIS A 67 6.44 -6.59 -15.97
CA HIS A 67 6.12 -7.67 -16.89
C HIS A 67 5.16 -7.25 -18.01
#